data_AF-Q5BXR1-F1
#
_entry.id   AF-Q5BXR1-F1
#
_cell.length_a   1.000
_cell.length_b   1.000
_cell.length_c   1.000
_cell.angle_alpha   90.00
_cell.angle_beta   90.00
_cell.angle_gamma   90.00
#
_symmetry.space_group_name_H-M   'P 1'
#
loop_
_entity.id
_entity.type
_entity.pdbx_description
1 polymer ?
#
loop_
_entity_poly.entity_id
_entity_poly.type
_entity_poly.pdbx_seq_one_letter_code
_entity_poly.pdbx_strand_id
1 'polypeptide(L)'
;SRCSLEDQRNYLQKLEEELNKHQDKLNELEHANQALEDAYVFENPYTVYSMPTLRVAWEQLFTLLHYSVNEIDNQILTRDSKGLTAEQMDDLRTSFKHFDKNNTRRLEPNEFKACLVSLGYKFRDDIKSSLSNLTSGSRGSVCAETDFSRIINEVDPGHTGYISFDAFLNFMTRDNVDEATEEQLIQSFKTMGGDKGYITAQDIKEHLSADDANYCLKNMSVLNGPTENRGALDFESFVYSICGHKSS
;
A
#
# COMPACT_ATOMS: atom_id res chain seq x y z
N SER A 1 -15.66 13.19 5.91
CA SER A 1 -15.73 11.76 6.25
C SER A 1 -15.43 10.98 5.00
N ARG A 2 -14.25 10.35 4.90
CA ARG A 2 -13.86 9.57 3.72
C ARG A 2 -14.43 8.16 3.90
N CYS A 3 -15.25 7.70 2.96
CA CYS A 3 -15.77 6.33 2.95
C CYS A 3 -14.66 5.37 2.49
N SER A 4 -14.56 4.22 3.14
CA SER A 4 -13.66 3.13 2.77
C SER A 4 -13.93 2.64 1.33
N LEU A 5 -12.99 1.91 0.72
CA LEU A 5 -13.21 1.33 -0.60
C LEU A 5 -14.40 0.35 -0.57
N GLU A 6 -14.59 -0.33 0.55
CA GLU A 6 -15.73 -1.20 0.84
C GLU A 6 -17.04 -0.42 0.89
N ASP A 7 -17.06 0.75 1.54
CA ASP A 7 -18.25 1.61 1.57
C ASP A 7 -18.58 2.15 0.17
N GLN A 8 -17.55 2.54 -0.60
CA GLN A 8 -17.73 3.01 -1.98
C GLN A 8 -18.26 1.89 -2.87
N ARG A 9 -17.72 0.67 -2.75
CA ARG A 9 -18.23 -0.52 -3.43
C ARG A 9 -19.67 -0.80 -3.08
N ASN A 10 -20.00 -0.82 -1.78
CA ASN A 10 -21.35 -1.06 -1.29
C ASN A 10 -22.33 0.02 -1.77
N TYR A 11 -21.89 1.27 -1.86
CA TYR A 11 -22.68 2.34 -2.44
C TYR A 11 -22.94 2.12 -3.93
N LEU A 12 -21.91 1.79 -4.72
CA LEU A 12 -22.09 1.51 -6.15
C LEU A 12 -23.00 0.30 -6.40
N GLN A 13 -22.90 -0.75 -5.58
CA GLN A 13 -23.79 -1.91 -5.65
C GLN A 13 -25.24 -1.55 -5.32
N LYS A 14 -25.48 -0.70 -4.32
CA LYS A 14 -26.83 -0.17 -4.07
C LYS A 14 -27.34 0.63 -5.26
N LEU A 15 -26.49 1.43 -5.87
CA LEU A 15 -26.84 2.22 -7.04
C LEU A 15 -27.17 1.32 -8.24
N GLU A 16 -26.46 0.20 -8.41
CA GLU A 16 -26.74 -0.84 -9.40
C GLU A 16 -28.12 -1.48 -9.16
N GLU A 17 -28.44 -1.85 -7.93
CA GLU A 17 -29.77 -2.36 -7.57
C GLU A 17 -30.88 -1.34 -7.83
N GLU A 18 -30.64 -0.06 -7.52
CA GLU A 18 -31.60 1.00 -7.82
C GLU A 18 -31.78 1.22 -9.33
N LEU A 19 -30.70 1.16 -10.11
CA LEU A 19 -30.78 1.27 -11.57
C LEU A 19 -31.52 0.08 -12.18
N ASN A 20 -31.28 -1.13 -11.71
CA ASN A 20 -32.03 -2.32 -12.15
C ASN A 20 -33.54 -2.18 -11.90
N LYS A 21 -33.96 -1.55 -10.80
CA LYS A 21 -35.39 -1.26 -10.55
C LYS A 21 -36.00 -0.23 -11.52
N HIS A 22 -35.18 0.66 -12.07
CA HIS A 22 -35.61 1.65 -13.04
C HIS A 22 -35.64 1.11 -14.48
N GLN A 23 -35.09 -0.08 -14.72
CA GLN A 23 -35.19 -0.77 -16.00
C GLN A 23 -36.64 -1.02 -16.42
N ASP A 24 -37.53 -1.29 -15.47
CA ASP A 24 -38.96 -1.48 -15.76
C ASP A 24 -39.61 -0.23 -16.35
N LYS A 25 -39.24 0.96 -15.84
CA LYS A 25 -39.73 2.25 -16.37
C LYS A 25 -39.20 2.51 -17.78
N LEU A 26 -37.98 2.07 -18.09
CA LEU A 26 -37.42 2.17 -19.44
C LEU A 26 -38.18 1.25 -20.40
N ASN A 27 -38.54 0.04 -19.97
CA ASN A 27 -39.36 -0.89 -20.75
C ASN A 27 -40.77 -0.34 -21.00
N GLU A 28 -41.39 0.29 -20.00
CA GLU A 28 -42.67 0.98 -20.17
C GLU A 28 -42.58 2.11 -21.20
N LEU A 29 -41.49 2.90 -21.17
CA LEU A 29 -41.25 3.95 -22.17
C LEU A 29 -41.08 3.37 -23.58
N GLU A 30 -40.42 2.23 -23.70
CA GLU A 30 -40.24 1.52 -24.98
C GLU A 30 -41.58 1.04 -25.53
N HIS A 31 -42.46 0.49 -24.69
CA HIS A 31 -43.81 0.13 -25.07
C HIS A 31 -44.65 1.34 -25.49
N ALA A 32 -44.53 2.46 -24.77
CA ALA A 32 -45.22 3.70 -25.12
C ALA A 32 -44.73 4.25 -26.48
N ASN A 33 -43.42 4.21 -26.73
CA ASN A 33 -42.86 4.63 -28.01
C ASN A 33 -43.27 3.71 -29.16
N GLN A 34 -43.30 2.39 -28.95
CA GLN A 34 -43.78 1.44 -29.96
C GLN A 34 -45.25 1.72 -30.32
N ALA A 35 -46.10 2.01 -29.33
CA ALA A 35 -47.50 2.37 -29.59
C ALA A 35 -47.65 3.68 -30.38
N LEU A 36 -46.74 4.64 -30.19
CA LEU A 36 -46.69 5.87 -31.00
C LEU A 36 -46.24 5.58 -32.44
N GLU A 37 -45.24 4.72 -32.62
CA GLU A 37 -44.77 4.28 -33.94
C GLU A 37 -45.87 3.52 -34.71
N ASP A 38 -46.60 2.63 -34.05
CA ASP A 38 -47.75 1.90 -34.62
C ASP A 38 -48.89 2.85 -35.01
N ALA A 39 -49.02 3.99 -34.31
CA ALA A 39 -49.95 5.07 -34.61
C ALA A 39 -49.42 6.07 -35.65
N TYR A 40 -48.23 5.82 -36.24
CA TYR A 40 -47.53 6.72 -37.17
C TYR A 40 -47.23 8.12 -36.59
N VAL A 41 -47.03 8.21 -35.27
CA VAL A 41 -46.65 9.45 -34.56
C VAL A 41 -45.15 9.41 -34.26
N PHE A 42 -44.36 10.11 -35.09
CA PHE A 42 -42.89 10.12 -34.98
C PHE A 42 -42.33 11.36 -34.30
N GLU A 43 -43.14 12.42 -34.12
CA GLU A 43 -42.71 13.67 -33.51
C GLU A 43 -43.53 13.94 -32.25
N ASN A 44 -42.84 13.99 -31.11
CA ASN A 44 -43.43 14.37 -29.83
C ASN A 44 -42.93 15.77 -29.44
N PRO A 45 -43.73 16.84 -29.58
CA PRO A 45 -43.31 18.20 -29.27
C PRO A 45 -43.09 18.45 -27.76
N TYR A 46 -43.47 17.50 -26.90
CA TYR A 46 -43.33 17.59 -25.45
C TYR A 46 -42.00 17.02 -24.93
N THR A 47 -41.21 16.35 -25.76
CA THR A 47 -39.90 15.80 -25.37
C THR A 47 -38.88 15.90 -26.49
N VAL A 48 -37.65 16.28 -26.14
CA VAL A 48 -36.49 16.30 -27.05
C VAL A 48 -35.73 14.97 -27.04
N TYR A 49 -36.05 14.08 -26.11
CA TYR A 49 -35.40 12.78 -25.96
C TYR A 49 -36.13 11.72 -26.77
N SER A 50 -35.42 11.10 -27.70
CA SER A 50 -35.88 9.92 -28.44
C SER A 50 -35.50 8.64 -27.70
N MET A 51 -36.28 7.57 -27.88
CA MET A 51 -35.98 6.27 -27.29
C MET A 51 -34.56 5.76 -27.56
N PRO A 52 -34.02 5.85 -28.79
CA PRO A 52 -32.63 5.46 -29.05
C PRO A 52 -31.62 6.22 -28.19
N THR A 53 -31.85 7.52 -27.95
CA THR A 53 -30.94 8.35 -27.15
C THR A 53 -30.99 7.95 -25.67
N LEU A 54 -32.19 7.66 -25.16
CA LEU A 54 -32.37 7.16 -23.79
C LEU A 54 -31.73 5.79 -23.58
N ARG A 55 -31.84 4.89 -24.56
CA ARG A 55 -31.21 3.57 -24.52
C ARG A 55 -29.69 3.66 -24.44
N VAL A 56 -29.07 4.46 -25.32
CA VAL A 56 -27.62 4.65 -25.31
C VAL A 56 -27.15 5.25 -23.99
N ALA A 57 -27.84 6.27 -23.48
CA ALA A 57 -27.50 6.86 -22.19
C ALA A 57 -27.60 5.86 -21.02
N TRP A 58 -28.62 5.00 -21.04
CA TRP A 58 -28.82 3.94 -20.05
C TRP A 58 -27.71 2.88 -20.09
N GLU A 59 -27.37 2.37 -21.27
CA GLU A 59 -26.29 1.39 -21.46
C GLU A 59 -24.92 1.96 -21.06
N GLN A 60 -24.66 3.23 -21.40
CA GLN A 60 -23.44 3.93 -20.98
C GLN A 60 -23.35 4.05 -19.46
N LEU A 61 -24.45 4.37 -18.79
CA LEU A 61 -24.49 4.45 -17.34
C LEU A 61 -24.15 3.11 -16.68
N PHE A 62 -24.74 2.01 -17.15
CA PHE A 62 -24.41 0.66 -16.66
C PHE A 62 -22.95 0.29 -16.90
N THR A 63 -22.45 0.58 -18.09
CA THR A 63 -21.04 0.32 -18.44
C THR A 63 -20.09 1.06 -17.52
N LEU A 64 -20.36 2.35 -17.24
CA LEU A 64 -19.55 3.16 -16.33
C LEU A 64 -19.64 2.67 -14.88
N LEU A 65 -20.82 2.22 -14.45
CA LEU A 65 -21.01 1.67 -13.11
C LEU A 65 -20.22 0.39 -12.92
N HIS A 66 -20.34 -0.58 -13.84
CA HIS A 66 -19.57 -1.82 -13.80
C HIS A 66 -18.07 -1.58 -13.88
N TYR A 67 -17.63 -0.64 -14.73
CA TYR A 67 -16.23 -0.23 -14.76
C TYR A 67 -15.76 0.29 -13.40
N SER A 68 -16.55 1.15 -12.76
CA SER A 68 -16.22 1.73 -11.47
C SER A 68 -16.16 0.68 -10.35
N VAL A 69 -17.10 -0.26 -10.33
CA VAL A 69 -17.09 -1.40 -9.39
C VAL A 69 -15.84 -2.26 -9.60
N ASN A 70 -15.53 -2.61 -10.86
CA ASN A 70 -14.34 -3.39 -11.19
C ASN A 70 -13.03 -2.66 -10.82
N GLU A 71 -12.95 -1.34 -10.99
CA GLU A 71 -11.78 -0.57 -10.55
C GLU A 71 -11.61 -0.62 -9.03
N ILE A 72 -12.71 -0.53 -8.26
CA ILE A 72 -12.65 -0.63 -6.80
C ILE A 72 -12.29 -2.06 -6.37
N ASP A 73 -12.88 -3.07 -7.00
CA ASP A 73 -12.55 -4.47 -6.71
C ASP A 73 -11.09 -4.79 -7.03
N ASN A 74 -10.56 -4.31 -8.16
CA ASN A 74 -9.14 -4.43 -8.48
C ASN A 74 -8.26 -3.71 -7.44
N GLN A 75 -8.67 -2.55 -6.94
CA GLN A 75 -7.92 -1.85 -5.88
C GLN A 75 -7.93 -2.62 -4.55
N ILE A 76 -9.05 -3.24 -4.19
CA ILE A 76 -9.16 -4.13 -3.01
C ILE A 76 -8.27 -5.36 -3.21
N LEU A 77 -8.28 -5.96 -4.40
CA LEU A 77 -7.50 -7.15 -4.71
C LEU A 77 -5.99 -6.85 -4.72
N THR A 78 -5.59 -5.69 -5.22
CA THR A 78 -4.20 -5.21 -5.11
C THR A 78 -3.81 -4.94 -3.66
N ARG A 79 -4.71 -4.42 -2.81
CA ARG A 79 -4.45 -4.30 -1.36
C ARG A 79 -4.22 -5.67 -0.73
N ASP A 80 -5.15 -6.60 -0.94
CA ASP A 80 -5.17 -7.89 -0.28
C ASP A 80 -4.01 -8.78 -0.76
N SER A 81 -3.67 -8.75 -2.05
CA SER A 81 -2.52 -9.48 -2.62
C SER A 81 -1.17 -8.97 -2.11
N LYS A 82 -1.11 -7.73 -1.63
CA LYS A 82 0.09 -7.12 -1.06
C LYS A 82 0.19 -7.27 0.47
N GLY A 83 -0.81 -7.89 1.11
CA GLY A 83 -0.82 -8.09 2.56
C GLY A 83 -0.89 -6.79 3.37
N LEU A 84 -1.34 -5.69 2.76
CA LEU A 84 -1.45 -4.40 3.42
C LEU A 84 -2.76 -4.27 4.17
N THR A 85 -2.72 -3.68 5.37
CA THR A 85 -3.94 -3.31 6.10
C THR A 85 -4.67 -2.16 5.39
N ALA A 86 -5.98 -2.04 5.65
CA ALA A 86 -6.79 -0.96 5.08
C ALA A 86 -6.27 0.43 5.49
N GLU A 87 -5.76 0.57 6.72
CA GLU A 87 -5.17 1.80 7.23
C GLU A 87 -3.86 2.15 6.53
N GLN A 88 -2.94 1.19 6.39
CA GLN A 88 -1.69 1.40 5.64
C GLN A 88 -1.96 1.79 4.18
N MET A 89 -2.93 1.15 3.53
CA MET A 89 -3.32 1.51 2.16
C MET A 89 -3.88 2.94 2.08
N ASP A 90 -4.72 3.34 3.05
CA ASP A 90 -5.26 4.71 3.08
C ASP A 90 -4.19 5.76 3.40
N ASP A 91 -3.24 5.46 4.28
CA ASP A 91 -2.11 6.33 4.60
C ASP A 91 -1.19 6.52 3.38
N LEU A 92 -0.86 5.43 2.69
CA LEU A 92 -0.09 5.44 1.45
C LEU A 92 -0.82 6.23 0.35
N ARG A 93 -2.13 6.03 0.21
CA ARG A 93 -2.96 6.74 -0.78
C ARG A 93 -3.13 8.21 -0.44
N THR A 94 -3.31 8.54 0.82
CA THR A 94 -3.42 9.93 1.30
C THR A 94 -2.11 10.66 1.10
N SER A 95 -0.98 10.00 1.40
CA SER A 95 0.35 10.54 1.15
C SER A 95 0.57 10.74 -0.35
N PHE A 96 0.31 9.74 -1.18
CA PHE A 96 0.43 9.86 -2.63
C PHE A 96 -0.42 11.01 -3.19
N LYS A 97 -1.68 11.13 -2.76
CA LYS A 97 -2.57 12.22 -3.18
C LYS A 97 -2.13 13.59 -2.67
N HIS A 98 -1.54 13.67 -1.48
CA HIS A 98 -1.02 14.92 -0.93
C HIS A 98 0.15 15.46 -1.78
N PHE A 99 0.98 14.56 -2.32
CA PHE A 99 2.11 14.92 -3.17
C PHE A 99 1.74 15.03 -4.66
N ASP A 100 0.66 14.39 -5.13
CA ASP A 100 0.10 14.57 -6.48
C ASP A 100 -0.67 15.89 -6.60
N LYS A 101 0.07 17.01 -6.65
CA LYS A 101 -0.51 18.37 -6.71
C LYS A 101 -1.37 18.61 -7.95
N ASN A 102 -1.09 17.88 -9.03
CA ASN A 102 -1.74 18.05 -10.32
C ASN A 102 -2.93 17.09 -10.52
N ASN A 103 -3.23 16.21 -9.53
CA ASN A 103 -4.22 15.14 -9.62
C ASN A 103 -4.08 14.28 -10.89
N THR A 104 -2.85 14.13 -11.39
CA THR A 104 -2.55 13.37 -12.61
C THR A 104 -2.55 11.87 -12.34
N ARG A 105 -2.69 11.46 -11.07
CA ARG A 105 -2.49 10.09 -10.57
C ARG A 105 -1.07 9.58 -10.81
N ARG A 106 -0.12 10.51 -10.92
CA ARG A 106 1.27 10.28 -11.28
C ARG A 106 2.14 11.21 -10.46
N LEU A 107 3.16 10.65 -9.82
CA LEU A 107 4.16 11.45 -9.11
C LEU A 107 5.37 11.65 -10.02
N GLU A 108 5.85 12.88 -10.11
CA GLU A 108 7.19 13.12 -10.64
C GLU A 108 8.25 12.56 -9.67
N PRO A 109 9.47 12.23 -10.15
CA PRO A 109 10.53 11.71 -9.29
C PRO A 109 10.79 12.57 -8.05
N ASN A 110 10.72 13.90 -8.18
CA ASN A 110 10.92 14.81 -7.06
C ASN A 110 9.78 14.74 -6.02
N GLU A 111 8.53 14.55 -6.47
CA GLU A 111 7.36 14.41 -5.61
C GLU A 111 7.36 13.05 -4.91
N PHE A 112 7.73 11.99 -5.63
CA PHE A 112 7.93 10.66 -5.05
C PHE A 112 9.03 10.65 -3.99
N LYS A 113 10.16 11.34 -4.22
CA LYS A 113 11.21 11.51 -3.21
C LYS A 113 10.67 12.18 -1.94
N ALA A 114 9.92 13.27 -2.10
CA ALA A 114 9.33 13.98 -0.97
C ALA A 114 8.31 13.11 -0.21
N CYS A 115 7.51 12.31 -0.93
CA CYS A 115 6.58 11.35 -0.35
C CYS A 115 7.31 10.31 0.50
N LEU A 116 8.38 9.69 -0.02
CA LEU A 116 9.20 8.72 0.71
C LEU A 116 9.78 9.31 1.99
N VAL A 117 10.36 10.52 1.93
CA VAL A 117 10.88 11.19 3.14
C VAL A 117 9.76 11.46 4.15
N SER A 118 8.58 11.88 3.68
CA SER A 118 7.43 12.15 4.56
C SER A 118 6.89 10.89 5.23
N LEU A 119 7.03 9.73 4.58
CA LEU A 119 6.70 8.42 5.13
C LEU A 119 7.79 7.85 6.05
N GLY A 120 8.90 8.59 6.22
CA GLY A 120 10.01 8.20 7.09
C GLY A 120 11.07 7.32 6.44
N TYR A 121 11.05 7.17 5.11
CA TYR A 121 12.06 6.42 4.38
C TYR A 121 13.43 7.10 4.51
N LYS A 122 14.42 6.36 5.00
CA LYS A 122 15.80 6.84 5.18
C LYS A 122 16.65 6.36 4.02
N PHE A 123 17.33 7.30 3.37
CA PHE A 123 17.96 7.03 2.09
C PHE A 123 19.31 6.33 2.14
N ARG A 124 19.89 5.85 3.25
CA ARG A 124 21.27 5.29 3.34
C ARG A 124 22.42 6.21 2.88
N ASP A 125 22.22 7.12 1.93
CA ASP A 125 23.08 8.26 1.58
C ASP A 125 23.23 9.26 2.74
N ASP A 126 22.25 9.35 3.65
CA ASP A 126 22.30 10.13 4.88
C ASP A 126 23.31 9.58 5.90
N ILE A 127 23.59 8.28 5.89
CA ILE A 127 24.63 7.67 6.73
C ILE A 127 26.03 8.01 6.21
N LYS A 128 26.22 8.08 4.88
CA LYS A 128 27.51 8.45 4.28
C LYS A 128 27.79 9.95 4.32
N SER A 129 26.75 10.80 4.26
CA SER A 129 26.94 12.25 4.39
C SER A 129 27.44 12.66 5.77
N SER A 130 27.03 11.95 6.83
CA SER A 130 27.56 12.22 8.18
C SER A 130 29.02 11.78 8.35
N LEU A 131 29.53 10.88 7.49
CA LEU A 131 30.93 10.44 7.47
C LEU A 131 31.78 11.24 6.46
N SER A 132 31.19 11.81 5.40
CA SER A 132 31.91 12.56 4.35
C SER A 132 32.38 13.95 4.79
N ASN A 133 31.89 14.47 5.92
CA ASN A 133 32.38 15.74 6.49
C ASN A 133 33.82 15.64 7.05
N LEU A 134 34.43 14.44 7.08
CA LEU A 134 35.83 14.24 7.48
C LEU A 134 36.83 14.24 6.31
N THR A 135 36.38 14.25 5.05
CA THR A 135 37.27 14.28 3.88
C THR A 135 36.99 15.50 3.02
N SER A 136 37.52 16.63 3.49
CA SER A 136 37.73 17.84 2.72
C SER A 136 38.52 17.57 1.44
N GLY A 137 38.05 18.13 0.32
CA GLY A 137 38.93 18.59 -0.73
C GLY A 137 38.84 17.86 -2.07
N SER A 138 38.48 18.64 -3.09
CA SER A 138 38.72 18.44 -4.52
C SER A 138 37.75 17.61 -5.36
N ARG A 139 37.09 18.38 -6.23
CA ARG A 139 37.03 18.22 -7.69
C ARG A 139 36.31 16.99 -8.25
N GLY A 140 35.18 17.29 -8.89
CA GLY A 140 34.74 16.60 -10.10
C GLY A 140 33.68 15.55 -9.85
N SER A 141 32.45 15.88 -10.26
CA SER A 141 31.49 14.96 -10.89
C SER A 141 31.81 13.47 -10.75
N VAL A 142 31.64 12.93 -9.56
CA VAL A 142 31.30 11.53 -9.40
C VAL A 142 29.83 11.58 -9.08
N CYS A 143 29.00 11.26 -10.07
CA CYS A 143 27.61 10.92 -9.85
C CYS A 143 27.62 9.74 -8.87
N ALA A 144 27.63 10.03 -7.56
CA ALA A 144 27.21 9.07 -6.58
C ALA A 144 25.81 8.68 -7.04
N GLU A 145 25.67 7.46 -7.50
CA GLU A 145 24.40 6.84 -7.82
C GLU A 145 23.64 6.84 -6.50
N THR A 146 22.90 7.93 -6.26
CA THR A 146 22.17 8.11 -5.01
C THR A 146 21.26 6.91 -4.85
N ASP A 147 21.05 6.41 -3.63
CA ASP A 147 20.17 5.27 -3.42
C ASP A 147 18.77 5.56 -4.02
N PHE A 148 18.38 6.84 -4.07
CA PHE A 148 17.22 7.32 -4.83
C PHE A 148 17.27 7.05 -6.35
N SER A 149 18.40 7.28 -7.03
CA SER A 149 18.55 7.00 -8.47
C SER A 149 18.36 5.51 -8.79
N ARG A 150 18.81 4.62 -7.90
CA ARG A 150 18.57 3.18 -8.03
C ARG A 150 17.08 2.84 -7.87
N ILE A 151 16.43 3.43 -6.86
CA ILE A 151 15.00 3.29 -6.63
C ILE A 151 14.22 3.76 -7.87
N ILE A 152 14.58 4.90 -8.45
CA ILE A 152 13.94 5.40 -9.68
C ILE A 152 14.07 4.43 -10.85
N ASN A 153 15.26 3.86 -11.08
CA ASN A 153 15.45 2.87 -12.14
C ASN A 153 14.65 1.57 -11.90
N GLU A 154 14.34 1.27 -10.65
CA GLU A 154 13.52 0.12 -10.27
C GLU A 154 12.02 0.38 -10.46
N VAL A 155 11.53 1.55 -10.05
CA VAL A 155 10.10 1.90 -10.12
C VAL A 155 9.67 2.43 -11.48
N ASP A 156 10.61 2.95 -12.28
CA ASP A 156 10.40 3.45 -13.64
C ASP A 156 11.48 2.93 -14.61
N PRO A 157 11.52 1.61 -14.90
CA PRO A 157 12.49 1.03 -15.82
C PRO A 157 12.28 1.50 -17.27
N GLY A 158 11.09 1.99 -17.58
CA GLY A 158 10.76 2.57 -18.89
C GLY A 158 11.23 4.02 -19.06
N HIS A 159 11.78 4.65 -18.00
CA HIS A 159 12.10 6.08 -17.96
C HIS A 159 10.96 6.95 -18.49
N THR A 160 9.74 6.59 -18.11
CA THR A 160 8.53 7.31 -18.46
C THR A 160 8.50 8.71 -17.84
N GLY A 161 9.32 8.94 -16.79
CA GLY A 161 9.47 10.20 -16.11
C GLY A 161 8.39 10.45 -15.06
N TYR A 162 7.53 9.45 -14.81
CA TYR A 162 6.49 9.51 -13.81
C TYR A 162 6.31 8.16 -13.11
N ILE A 163 5.87 8.20 -11.87
CA ILE A 163 5.67 7.03 -11.02
C ILE A 163 4.18 6.89 -10.77
N SER A 164 3.62 5.76 -11.20
CA SER A 164 2.22 5.42 -10.94
C SER A 164 2.02 5.03 -9.48
N PHE A 165 0.77 5.10 -9.01
CA PHE A 165 0.43 4.61 -7.67
C PHE A 165 0.78 3.12 -7.51
N ASP A 166 0.61 2.31 -8.57
CA ASP A 166 0.98 0.90 -8.55
C ASP A 166 2.48 0.67 -8.38
N ALA A 167 3.31 1.42 -9.11
CA ALA A 167 4.77 1.36 -8.96
C ALA A 167 5.22 1.82 -7.56
N PHE A 168 4.63 2.90 -7.05
CA PHE A 168 4.85 3.36 -5.68
C PHE A 168 4.47 2.29 -4.65
N LEU A 169 3.31 1.65 -4.81
CA LEU A 169 2.85 0.60 -3.92
C LEU A 169 3.74 -0.64 -3.97
N ASN A 170 4.15 -1.07 -5.17
CA ASN A 170 5.08 -2.17 -5.37
C ASN A 170 6.41 -1.91 -4.65
N PHE A 171 6.92 -0.69 -4.73
CA PHE A 171 8.13 -0.30 -4.01
C PHE A 171 7.94 -0.33 -2.50
N MET A 172 6.91 0.36 -1.99
CA MET A 172 6.65 0.44 -0.54
C MET A 172 6.39 -0.93 0.05
N THR A 173 5.65 -1.79 -0.65
CA THR A 173 5.36 -3.16 -0.17
C THR A 173 6.59 -4.04 -0.18
N ARG A 174 7.45 -3.94 -1.19
CA ARG A 174 8.68 -4.72 -1.30
C ARG A 174 9.69 -4.35 -0.21
N ASP A 175 9.80 -3.05 0.09
CA ASP A 175 10.73 -2.56 1.11
C ASP A 175 10.18 -2.75 2.55
N ASN A 176 8.86 -2.68 2.76
CA ASN A 176 8.25 -3.01 4.05
C ASN A 176 8.35 -4.51 4.41
N VAL A 177 8.66 -5.41 3.46
CA VAL A 177 8.93 -6.83 3.79
C VAL A 177 10.26 -7.00 4.54
N ASP A 178 11.15 -6.00 4.53
CA ASP A 178 12.43 -6.06 5.25
C ASP A 178 12.32 -5.71 6.75
N GLU A 179 11.14 -5.32 7.25
CA GLU A 179 10.90 -5.42 8.70
C GLU A 179 10.72 -6.90 9.04
N ALA A 180 11.82 -7.53 9.47
CA ALA A 180 11.82 -8.92 9.92
C ALA A 180 10.59 -9.19 10.79
N THR A 181 9.70 -10.05 10.31
CA THR A 181 8.49 -10.42 11.04
C THR A 181 8.86 -11.05 12.37
N GLU A 182 7.94 -10.99 13.33
CA GLU A 182 8.12 -11.61 14.65
C GLU A 182 8.63 -13.05 14.54
N GLU A 183 8.06 -13.83 13.61
CA GLU A 183 8.47 -15.20 13.28
C GLU A 183 9.91 -15.31 12.77
N GLN A 184 10.35 -14.39 11.90
CA GLN A 184 11.73 -14.36 11.39
C GLN A 184 12.74 -13.97 12.46
N LEU A 185 12.38 -13.04 13.35
CA LEU A 185 13.21 -12.65 14.50
C LEU A 185 13.32 -13.81 15.50
N ILE A 186 12.20 -14.45 15.84
CA ILE A 186 12.15 -15.66 16.67
C ILE A 186 13.02 -16.75 16.04
N GLN A 187 12.88 -17.01 14.74
CA GLN A 187 13.67 -18.03 14.04
C GLN A 187 15.18 -17.70 14.01
N SER A 188 15.53 -16.42 13.91
CA SER A 188 16.92 -15.96 14.00
C SER A 188 17.51 -16.21 15.39
N PHE A 189 16.80 -15.87 16.46
CA PHE A 189 17.22 -16.16 17.83
C PHE A 189 17.27 -17.66 18.14
N LYS A 190 16.32 -18.43 17.60
CA LYS A 190 16.32 -19.88 17.72
C LYS A 190 17.54 -20.51 17.04
N THR A 191 17.92 -20.01 15.87
CA THR A 191 19.14 -20.45 15.17
C THR A 191 20.40 -20.10 15.96
N MET A 192 20.46 -18.90 16.54
CA MET A 192 21.57 -18.47 17.40
C MET A 192 21.71 -19.33 18.67
N GLY A 193 20.60 -19.72 19.29
CA GLY A 193 20.56 -20.61 20.47
C GLY A 193 20.84 -22.09 20.16
N GLY A 194 21.08 -22.44 18.89
CA GLY A 194 21.28 -23.83 18.47
C GLY A 194 20.01 -24.67 18.53
N ASP A 195 18.87 -24.09 18.16
CA ASP A 195 17.53 -24.69 18.15
C ASP A 195 16.99 -25.09 19.54
N LYS A 196 17.66 -24.60 20.59
CA LYS A 196 17.16 -24.67 21.96
C LYS A 196 16.07 -23.62 22.10
N GLY A 197 14.96 -23.95 22.78
CA GLY A 197 13.87 -23.00 23.08
C GLY A 197 14.26 -21.87 24.05
N TYR A 198 15.55 -21.55 24.15
CA TYR A 198 16.14 -20.49 24.96
C TYR A 198 17.48 -20.10 24.33
N ILE A 199 17.94 -18.88 24.61
CA ILE A 199 19.26 -18.38 24.18
C ILE A 199 20.10 -18.02 25.40
N THR A 200 21.42 -18.15 25.35
CA THR A 200 22.29 -17.72 26.44
C THR A 200 22.95 -16.38 26.16
N ALA A 201 23.42 -15.71 27.21
CA ALA A 201 24.14 -14.45 27.05
C ALA A 201 25.44 -14.57 26.25
N GLN A 202 26.02 -15.77 26.20
CA GLN A 202 27.21 -16.05 25.39
C GLN A 202 26.83 -16.13 23.91
N ASP A 203 25.76 -16.86 23.57
CA ASP A 203 25.30 -17.03 22.19
C ASP A 203 24.95 -15.67 21.54
N ILE A 204 24.29 -14.78 22.30
CA ILE A 204 23.97 -13.41 21.87
C ILE A 204 25.26 -12.63 21.58
N LYS A 205 26.24 -12.65 22.49
CA LYS A 205 27.51 -11.91 22.32
C LYS A 205 28.40 -12.47 21.20
N GLU A 206 28.21 -13.73 20.86
CA GLU A 206 28.98 -14.40 19.80
C GLU A 206 28.39 -14.12 18.41
N HIS A 207 27.07 -13.93 18.31
CA HIS A 207 26.37 -13.70 17.04
C HIS A 207 26.02 -12.23 16.76
N LEU A 208 26.02 -11.36 17.76
CA LEU A 208 25.66 -9.94 17.64
C LEU A 208 26.83 -9.02 18.00
N SER A 209 26.76 -7.77 17.53
CA SER A 209 27.72 -6.73 17.92
C SER A 209 27.63 -6.42 19.42
N ALA A 210 28.69 -5.86 20.02
CA ALA A 210 28.70 -5.59 21.47
C ALA A 210 27.56 -4.66 21.92
N ASP A 211 27.17 -3.69 21.09
CA ASP A 211 26.08 -2.76 21.39
C ASP A 211 24.71 -3.45 21.31
N ASP A 212 24.47 -4.24 20.26
CA ASP A 212 23.22 -4.99 20.08
C ASP A 212 23.05 -6.08 21.13
N ALA A 213 24.14 -6.76 21.48
CA ALA A 213 24.15 -7.78 22.52
C ALA A 213 23.80 -7.18 23.88
N ASN A 214 24.36 -6.02 24.23
CA ASN A 214 24.03 -5.33 25.47
C ASN A 214 22.57 -4.87 25.50
N TYR A 215 22.02 -4.44 24.36
CA TYR A 215 20.62 -4.09 24.24
C TYR A 215 19.70 -5.31 24.46
N CYS A 216 20.00 -6.44 23.81
CA CYS A 216 19.25 -7.69 23.99
C CYS A 216 19.31 -8.17 25.45
N LEU A 217 20.50 -8.19 26.05
CA LEU A 217 20.69 -8.64 27.44
C LEU A 217 20.01 -7.77 28.48
N LYS A 218 19.82 -6.48 28.19
CA LYS A 218 19.15 -5.54 29.11
C LYS A 218 17.64 -5.68 29.07
N ASN A 219 17.09 -6.05 27.91
CA ASN A 219 15.64 -6.07 27.67
C ASN A 219 15.04 -7.49 27.68
N MET A 220 15.85 -8.53 27.49
CA MET A 220 15.40 -9.92 27.61
C MET A 220 15.23 -10.34 29.07
N SER A 221 14.19 -11.14 29.32
CA SER A 221 13.92 -11.70 30.64
C SER A 221 14.67 -13.03 30.83
N VAL A 222 15.18 -13.26 32.04
CA VAL A 222 15.82 -14.54 32.39
C VAL A 222 14.78 -15.63 32.63
N LEU A 223 14.94 -16.76 31.94
CA LEU A 223 14.13 -17.97 32.08
C LEU A 223 14.59 -18.73 33.32
N ASN A 224 13.76 -18.73 34.37
CA ASN A 224 14.05 -19.45 35.61
C ASN A 224 13.74 -20.95 35.44
N GLY A 225 14.70 -21.71 34.91
CA GLY A 225 14.62 -23.17 34.78
C GLY A 225 15.43 -23.95 35.85
N PRO A 226 15.29 -25.29 35.91
CA PRO A 226 16.11 -26.15 36.75
C PRO A 226 17.60 -25.96 36.41
N THR A 227 18.49 -26.34 37.33
CA THR A 227 19.92 -26.00 37.41
C THR A 227 20.80 -26.10 36.14
N GLU A 228 20.36 -26.73 35.06
CA GLU A 228 21.01 -26.72 33.72
C GLU A 228 20.75 -25.43 32.91
N ASN A 229 19.79 -24.59 33.29
CA ASN A 229 19.37 -23.37 32.58
C ASN A 229 19.91 -22.07 33.20
N ARG A 230 21.03 -22.09 33.93
CA ARG A 230 21.61 -20.88 34.53
C ARG A 230 22.04 -19.91 33.42
N GLY A 231 21.25 -18.85 33.20
CA GLY A 231 21.50 -17.82 32.19
C GLY A 231 20.74 -17.99 30.88
N ALA A 232 19.71 -18.85 30.86
CA ALA A 232 18.74 -18.91 29.77
C ALA A 232 17.92 -17.60 29.70
N LEU A 233 17.77 -17.06 28.50
CA LEU A 233 17.01 -15.86 28.21
C LEU A 233 15.82 -16.20 27.32
N ASP A 234 14.69 -15.57 27.61
CA ASP A 234 13.47 -15.66 26.82
C ASP A 234 13.50 -14.64 25.70
N PHE A 235 13.75 -15.12 24.48
CA PHE A 235 13.74 -14.30 23.28
C PHE A 235 12.34 -14.16 22.69
N GLU A 236 11.40 -15.10 22.93
CA GLU A 236 10.03 -15.01 22.41
C GLU A 236 9.33 -13.81 23.03
N SER A 237 9.30 -13.72 24.37
CA SER A 237 8.71 -12.58 25.07
C SER A 237 9.35 -11.23 24.69
N PHE A 238 10.64 -11.23 24.38
CA PHE A 238 11.36 -10.04 23.94
C PHE A 238 10.96 -9.62 22.52
N VAL A 239 10.87 -10.55 21.57
CA VAL A 239 10.42 -10.26 20.20
C VAL A 239 8.95 -9.80 20.22
N TYR A 240 8.08 -10.47 21.00
CA TYR A 240 6.71 -10.00 21.23
C TYR A 240 6.66 -8.59 21.82
N SER A 241 7.56 -8.25 22.73
CA SER A 241 7.62 -6.90 23.31
C SER A 241 8.15 -5.85 22.35
N ILE A 242 8.98 -6.21 21.36
CA ILE A 242 9.47 -5.26 20.34
C ILE A 242 8.43 -5.11 19.23
N CYS A 243 7.88 -6.22 18.72
CA CYS A 243 6.90 -6.24 17.65
C CYS A 243 5.52 -5.75 18.14
N GLY A 244 5.13 -6.07 19.37
CA GLY A 244 3.85 -5.69 19.99
C GLY A 244 3.81 -4.25 20.51
N HIS A 245 4.92 -3.50 20.50
CA HIS A 245 4.95 -2.09 20.88
C HIS A 245 4.87 -1.12 19.69
N LYS A 246 4.32 -1.56 18.54
CA LYS A 246 3.76 -0.64 17.52
C LYS A 246 2.25 -0.47 17.71
N SER A 247 1.82 -0.27 18.95
CA SER A 247 0.45 0.11 19.31
C SER A 247 0.48 1.22 20.33
N SER A 248 0.80 2.45 19.90
CA SER A 248 0.15 3.65 20.41
C SER A 248 0.43 4.87 19.54
#